data_AF-A0A2Z6NTC1-F1
#
_entry.id   AF-A0A2Z6NTC1-F1
#
_cell.length_a   1.000
_cell.length_b   1.000
_cell.length_c   1.000
_cell.angle_alpha   90.00
_cell.angle_beta   90.00
_cell.angle_gamma   90.00
#
_symmetry.space_group_name_H-M   'P 1'
#
loop_
_entity.id
_entity.type
_entity.pdbx_description
1 polymer ?
#
loop_
_entity_poly.entity_id
_entity_poly.type
_entity_poly.pdbx_seq_one_letter_code
_entity_poly.pdbx_strand_id
1 'polypeptide(L)' 'MTTLRTEALAQMTRLKLLVLWNLKFSGSLNFLSSELGYLCWDGYPFTCLPASFEPDKLIELILSGSNLRKLWEGTKS' A
#
# COMPACT_ATOMS: atom_id res chain seq x y z
N MET A 1 16.23 9.57 10.65
CA MET A 1 15.19 9.26 9.65
C MET A 1 14.59 7.91 10.02
N THR A 2 13.30 7.87 10.31
CA THR A 2 12.63 6.67 10.83
C THR A 2 12.28 5.73 9.69
N THR A 3 12.55 4.43 9.88
CA THR A 3 12.16 3.38 8.93
C THR A 3 10.87 2.73 9.39
N LEU A 4 9.86 2.70 8.51
CA LEU A 4 8.63 1.93 8.73
C LEU A 4 8.85 0.48 8.28
N ARG A 5 8.57 -0.47 9.17
CA ARG A 5 8.46 -1.89 8.81
C ARG A 5 7.08 -2.16 8.24
N THR A 6 7.01 -2.58 6.98
CA THR A 6 5.72 -2.75 6.27
C THR A 6 4.86 -3.87 6.86
N GLU A 7 5.46 -4.82 7.58
CA GLU A 7 4.74 -5.87 8.32
C GLU A 7 3.82 -5.29 9.41
N ALA A 8 4.12 -4.10 9.93
CA ALA A 8 3.25 -3.43 10.88
C ALA A 8 1.89 -3.05 10.26
N LEU A 9 1.87 -2.71 8.96
CA LEU A 9 0.63 -2.40 8.24
C LEU A 9 -0.26 -3.64 8.09
N ALA A 10 0.33 -4.84 8.05
CA ALA A 10 -0.42 -6.09 7.97
C ALA A 10 -1.31 -6.33 9.20
N GLN A 11 -0.96 -5.75 10.35
CA GLN A 11 -1.74 -5.85 11.58
C GLN A 11 -2.88 -4.82 11.65
N MET A 12 -2.88 -3.81 10.78
CA MET A 12 -3.87 -2.73 10.77
C MET A 12 -5.08 -3.12 9.91
N THR A 13 -5.80 -4.17 10.29
CA THR A 13 -6.84 -4.80 9.46
C THR A 13 -8.08 -3.94 9.21
N ARG A 14 -8.31 -2.89 9.99
CA ARG A 14 -9.44 -1.95 9.85
C ARG A 14 -9.01 -0.54 9.39
N LEU A 15 -7.81 -0.42 8.84
CA LEU A 15 -7.24 0.86 8.42
C LEU A 15 -8.04 1.44 7.24
N LYS A 16 -8.49 2.68 7.38
CA LYS A 16 -9.29 3.38 6.34
C LYS A 16 -8.52 4.43 5.56
N LEU A 17 -7.48 4.98 6.17
CA LEU A 17 -6.67 6.06 5.62
C LEU A 17 -5.20 5.72 5.89
N LEU A 18 -4.41 5.66 4.82
CA LEU A 18 -2.96 5.51 4.90
C LEU A 18 -2.31 6.65 4.10
N VAL A 19 -1.50 7.47 4.78
CA VAL A 19 -0.81 8.61 4.19
C VAL A 19 0.66 8.57 4.63
N LEU A 20 1.56 8.31 3.69
CA LEU A 20 2.99 8.13 3.92
C LEU A 20 3.80 9.00 2.98
N TRP A 21 4.63 9.89 3.56
CA TRP A 21 5.45 10.87 2.84
C TRP A 21 6.86 10.90 3.44
N ASN A 22 7.90 10.95 2.60
CA ASN A 22 9.29 11.13 3.03
C ASN A 22 9.80 10.11 4.07
N LEU A 23 9.29 8.87 4.04
CA LEU A 23 9.71 7.79 4.95
C LEU A 23 10.62 6.78 4.25
N LYS A 24 11.53 6.17 5.03
CA LYS A 24 12.22 4.94 4.59
C LYS A 24 11.35 3.75 4.92
N PHE A 25 11.41 2.73 4.07
CA PHE A 25 10.64 1.50 4.24
C PHE A 25 11.59 0.30 4.23
N SER A 26 11.22 -0.73 4.97
CA SER A 26 11.90 -2.03 4.96
C SER A 26 10.87 -3.15 5.13
N GLY A 27 11.19 -4.33 4.62
CA GLY A 27 10.34 -5.50 4.75
C GLY A 27 9.54 -5.80 3.48
N SER A 28 8.55 -6.66 3.64
CA SER A 28 7.61 -7.05 2.58
C SER A 28 6.21 -6.55 2.89
N LEU A 29 5.47 -6.15 1.85
CA LEU A 29 4.08 -5.75 1.98
C LEU A 29 3.19 -6.84 1.38
N ASN A 30 2.68 -7.72 2.24
CA ASN A 30 1.86 -8.86 1.83
C ASN A 30 0.36 -8.64 2.08
N PHE A 31 0.01 -7.56 2.78
CA PHE A 31 -1.37 -7.23 3.14
C PHE A 31 -1.56 -5.72 3.24
N LEU A 32 -2.72 -5.26 2.75
CA LEU A 32 -3.29 -3.96 3.02
C LEU A 32 -4.77 -4.19 3.37
N SER A 33 -5.30 -3.40 4.32
CA SER A 33 -6.70 -3.52 4.73
C SER A 33 -7.65 -3.24 3.57
N SER A 34 -8.62 -4.12 3.37
CA SER A 34 -9.73 -3.90 2.43
C SER A 34 -10.71 -2.80 2.86
N GLU A 35 -10.55 -2.27 4.08
CA GLU A 35 -11.29 -1.10 4.57
C GLU A 35 -10.69 0.24 4.11
N LEU A 36 -9.54 0.21 3.40
CA LEU A 36 -8.89 1.42 2.92
C LEU A 36 -9.80 2.16 1.92
N GLY A 37 -10.16 3.38 2.29
CA GLY A 37 -10.76 4.36 1.39
C GLY A 37 -9.73 5.23 0.70
N TYR A 38 -8.61 5.52 1.35
CA TYR A 38 -7.60 6.43 0.83
C TYR A 38 -6.21 5.86 1.06
N LEU A 39 -5.45 5.71 -0.03
CA LEU A 39 -4.07 5.24 -0.02
C LEU A 39 -3.17 6.28 -0.71
N CYS A 40 -2.45 7.06 0.09
CA CYS A 40 -1.41 7.96 -0.39
C CYS A 40 -0.05 7.47 0.12
N TRP A 41 0.82 7.07 -0.79
CA TRP A 41 2.13 6.53 -0.45
C TRP A 41 3.18 7.02 -1.44
N ASP A 42 3.86 8.09 -1.05
CA ASP A 42 4.96 8.68 -1.82
C ASP A 42 6.18 7.75 -1.79
N GLY A 43 6.78 7.52 -2.96
CA GLY A 43 7.92 6.63 -3.09
C GLY A 43 7.60 5.16 -2.80
N TYR A 44 6.36 4.71 -3.05
CA TYR A 44 5.95 3.32 -2.84
C TYR A 44 6.97 2.35 -3.48
N PRO A 45 7.66 1.50 -2.68
CA PRO A 45 8.90 0.87 -3.13
C PRO A 45 8.69 -0.41 -3.94
N PHE A 46 7.48 -0.97 -3.94
CA PHE A 46 7.17 -2.27 -4.54
C PHE A 46 6.67 -2.13 -5.99
N THR A 47 6.82 -3.21 -6.77
CA THR A 47 6.46 -3.22 -8.20
C THR A 47 4.98 -3.42 -8.47
N CYS A 48 4.22 -3.89 -7.48
CA CYS A 48 2.77 -4.10 -7.52
C CYS A 48 2.14 -3.94 -6.13
N LEU A 49 0.81 -3.78 -6.09
CA LEU A 49 0.05 -3.85 -4.84
C LEU A 49 -0.07 -5.31 -4.37
N PRO A 50 -0.27 -5.55 -3.05
CA PRO A 50 -0.48 -6.90 -2.53
C PRO A 50 -1.63 -7.59 -3.25
N ALA A 51 -1.44 -8.85 -3.64
CA ALA A 51 -2.47 -9.63 -4.32
C ALA A 51 -3.73 -9.84 -3.45
N SER A 52 -3.55 -9.88 -2.13
CA SER A 52 -4.61 -10.01 -1.12
C SER A 52 -5.41 -8.75 -0.85
N PHE A 53 -4.95 -7.58 -1.32
CA PHE A 53 -5.66 -6.32 -1.09
C PHE A 53 -6.97 -6.36 -1.88
N GLU A 54 -8.11 -5.96 -1.31
CA GLU A 54 -9.40 -5.87 -2.03
C GLU A 54 -9.83 -4.40 -2.06
N PRO A 55 -9.85 -3.73 -3.22
CA PRO A 55 -10.01 -2.28 -3.31
C PRO A 55 -11.47 -1.85 -3.43
N ASP A 56 -12.46 -2.68 -3.06
CA ASP A 56 -13.89 -2.37 -3.21
C ASP A 56 -14.32 -1.07 -2.52
N LYS A 57 -13.61 -0.71 -1.45
CA LYS A 57 -13.84 0.52 -0.68
C LYS A 57 -12.88 1.64 -1.03
N LEU A 58 -11.93 1.41 -1.93
CA LEU A 58 -10.91 2.39 -2.28
C LEU A 58 -11.52 3.51 -3.11
N ILE A 59 -11.47 4.72 -2.54
CA ILE A 59 -11.94 5.95 -3.17
C ILE A 59 -10.80 6.60 -3.94
N GLU A 60 -9.59 6.64 -3.37
CA GLU A 60 -8.45 7.31 -3.98
C GLU A 60 -7.13 6.59 -3.76
N LEU A 61 -6.35 6.50 -4.84
CA LEU A 61 -5.02 5.89 -4.89
C LEU A 61 -4.00 6.88 -5.42
N ILE A 62 -3.04 7.27 -4.58
CA ILE A 62 -1.96 8.19 -4.92
C ILE A 62 -0.62 7.51 -4.61
N LEU A 63 0.09 7.09 -5.65
CA LEU A 63 1.39 6.41 -5.55
C LEU A 63 2.48 7.18 -6.32
N SER A 64 2.59 8.47 -6.04
CA SER A 64 3.59 9.36 -6.64
C SER A 64 5.02 8.85 -6.39
N GLY A 65 5.89 8.96 -7.41
CA GLY A 65 7.28 8.53 -7.30
C GLY A 65 7.48 7.03 -7.03
N SER A 66 6.46 6.21 -7.26
CA SER A 66 6.52 4.77 -6.97
C SER A 66 7.36 3.98 -7.97
N ASN A 67 7.83 2.82 -7.52
CA ASN A 67 8.47 1.81 -8.39
C ASN A 67 7.45 0.87 -9.06
N LEU A 68 6.17 1.26 -9.06
CA LEU A 68 5.08 0.42 -9.52
C LEU A 68 5.20 0.19 -11.04
N ARG A 69 5.27 -1.08 -11.44
CA ARG A 69 5.33 -1.50 -12.85
C ARG A 69 3.99 -2.02 -13.35
N LYS A 70 3.23 -2.64 -12.45
CA LYS A 70 1.87 -3.13 -12.66
C LYS A 70 1.06 -2.85 -11.41
N LEU A 71 -0.23 -2.61 -11.55
CA LEU A 71 -1.07 -2.37 -10.38
C LEU A 71 -1.24 -3.64 -9.53
N TRP A 72 -1.40 -4.80 -10.18
CA TRP A 72 -1.42 -6.13 -9.55
C TRP A 72 -0.58 -7.12 -10.37
N GLU A 73 -0.14 -8.22 -9.75
CA GLU A 73 0.65 -9.26 -10.44
C GLU A 73 -0.19 -10.11 -11.41
N GLY A 74 -1.52 -9.99 -11.37
CA GLY A 74 -2.45 -10.59 -12.31
C GLY A 74 -3.63 -9.67 -12.62
N THR A 75 -4.68 -10.21 -13.23
CA THR A 75 -5.92 -9.48 -13.45
C THR A 75 -6.74 -9.46 -12.16
N LYS A 76 -7.21 -8.28 -11.78
CA LYS A 76 -8.20 -8.12 -10.72
C LYS A 76 -9.57 -8.01 -11.35
N SER A 77 -10.49 -8.87 -10.92
CA SER A 77 -11.89 -8.90 -11.37
C SER A 77 -12.71 -7.92 -10.57
#